data_AF-A0A6A7L5A5-F1
#
_entry.id   AF-A0A6A7L5A5-F1
#
_cell.length_a   1.000
_cell.length_b   1.000
_cell.length_c   1.000
_cell.angle_alpha   90.00
_cell.angle_beta   90.00
_cell.angle_gamma   90.00
#
_symmetry.space_group_name_H-M   'P 1'
#
loop_
_entity.id
_entity.type
_entity.pdbx_description
1 polymer ?
#
loop_
_entity_poly.entity_id
_entity_poly.type
_entity_poly.pdbx_seq_one_letter_code
_entity_poly.pdbx_strand_id
1 'polypeptide(L)'
;MRAWERRSLHVLTLLVTLTGLVYFWMKYGMTTDDPFAVVNHPLEPLVLAAHILLSPPLLLVFGLVLQSHVLWQIRSGGAPNRRTGYLVLGSFGAMALSGYLLQVVTAPALLVIMIAVHVGTGVLFAGVYLVHLIISVRLARERRAATLRRSPHAAPVVAGK
;
A
#
# COMPACT_ATOMS: atom_id res chain seq x y z
N MET A 1 1.73 15.01 6.61
CA MET A 1 2.63 13.90 6.25
C MET A 1 4.04 14.42 6.01
N ARG A 2 5.01 13.88 6.76
CA ARG A 2 6.44 14.16 6.63
C ARG A 2 7.05 13.41 5.44
N ALA A 3 8.22 13.84 4.96
CA ALA A 3 8.84 13.23 3.77
C ALA A 3 9.24 11.75 3.99
N TRP A 4 9.71 11.42 5.20
CA TRP A 4 10.11 10.04 5.53
C TRP A 4 8.90 9.10 5.65
N GLU A 5 7.78 9.55 6.21
CA GLU A 5 6.52 8.78 6.29
C GLU A 5 6.07 8.39 4.88
N ARG A 6 6.08 9.37 3.96
CA ARG A 6 5.72 9.17 2.56
C ARG A 6 6.62 8.15 1.88
N ARG A 7 7.95 8.32 2.00
CA ARG A 7 8.93 7.40 1.39
C ARG A 7 8.78 5.99 1.94
N SER A 8 8.68 5.86 3.27
CA SER A 8 8.53 4.57 3.94
C SER A 8 7.25 3.87 3.51
N LEU A 9 6.13 4.61 3.43
CA LEU A 9 4.85 4.06 2.97
C LEU A 9 4.98 3.50 1.55
N HIS A 10 5.54 4.29 0.61
CA HIS A 10 5.70 3.84 -0.77
C HIS A 10 6.60 2.60 -0.90
N VAL A 11 7.75 2.61 -0.22
CA VAL A 11 8.71 1.51 -0.28
C VAL A 11 8.11 0.24 0.32
N LEU A 12 7.52 0.33 1.52
CA LEU A 12 6.93 -0.83 2.19
C LEU A 12 5.70 -1.36 1.45
N THR A 13 4.83 -0.48 0.94
CA THR A 13 3.71 -0.90 0.09
C THR A 13 4.22 -1.65 -1.14
N LEU A 14 5.24 -1.13 -1.82
CA LEU A 14 5.83 -1.80 -2.98
C LEU A 14 6.40 -3.19 -2.61
N LEU A 15 7.22 -3.27 -1.56
CA LEU A 15 7.87 -4.51 -1.16
C LEU A 15 6.87 -5.57 -0.70
N VAL A 16 5.87 -5.20 0.10
CA VAL A 16 4.81 -6.12 0.55
C VAL A 16 3.95 -6.57 -0.63
N THR A 17 3.58 -5.67 -1.54
CA THR A 17 2.83 -6.06 -2.74
C THR A 17 3.64 -7.00 -3.63
N LEU A 18 4.92 -6.73 -3.88
CA LEU A 18 5.76 -7.58 -4.72
C LEU A 18 5.95 -8.97 -4.10
N THR A 19 6.30 -9.05 -2.81
CA THR A 19 6.45 -10.34 -2.12
C THR A 19 5.14 -11.13 -2.11
N GLY A 20 4.00 -10.47 -1.93
CA GLY A 20 2.68 -11.12 -1.97
C GLY A 20 2.33 -11.68 -3.34
N LEU A 21 2.56 -10.91 -4.41
CA LEU A 21 2.32 -11.36 -5.79
C LEU A 21 3.24 -12.50 -6.19
N VAL A 22 4.53 -12.41 -5.85
CA VAL A 22 5.51 -13.46 -6.14
C VAL A 22 5.16 -14.74 -5.38
N TYR A 23 4.82 -14.63 -4.10
CA TYR A 23 4.37 -15.80 -3.31
C TYR A 23 3.10 -16.42 -3.90
N PHE A 24 2.10 -15.61 -4.25
CA PHE A 24 0.88 -16.09 -4.89
C PHE A 24 1.17 -16.84 -6.19
N TRP A 25 2.05 -16.31 -7.03
CA TRP A 25 2.47 -16.95 -8.27
C TRP A 25 3.20 -18.28 -8.02
N MET A 26 4.13 -18.32 -7.05
CA MET A 26 4.80 -19.57 -6.66
C MET A 26 3.79 -20.60 -6.15
N LYS A 27 2.82 -20.17 -5.35
CA LYS A 27 1.87 -21.10 -4.72
C LYS A 27 0.85 -21.68 -5.69
N TYR A 28 0.33 -20.86 -6.61
CA TYR A 28 -0.81 -21.24 -7.45
C TYR A 28 -0.50 -21.30 -8.96
N GLY A 29 0.58 -20.67 -9.42
CA GLY A 29 0.97 -20.62 -10.82
C GLY A 29 2.13 -21.52 -11.19
N MET A 30 2.87 -22.06 -10.21
CA MET A 30 3.95 -23.01 -10.42
C MET A 30 3.55 -24.41 -9.95
N THR A 31 4.12 -25.42 -10.60
CA THR A 31 3.94 -26.84 -10.26
C THR A 31 5.30 -27.49 -10.11
N THR A 32 5.32 -28.59 -9.37
CA THR A 32 6.51 -29.43 -9.16
C THR A 32 6.23 -30.83 -9.70
N ASP A 33 7.22 -31.42 -10.36
CA ASP A 33 7.12 -32.79 -10.90
C ASP A 33 7.33 -33.86 -9.80
N ASP A 34 7.82 -33.44 -8.63
CA ASP A 34 7.99 -34.32 -7.48
C ASP A 34 6.65 -34.51 -6.74
N PRO A 35 6.09 -35.74 -6.71
CA PRO A 35 4.81 -36.03 -6.06
C PRO A 35 4.83 -35.87 -4.53
N PHE A 36 6.02 -35.78 -3.92
CA PHE A 36 6.18 -35.60 -2.47
C PHE A 36 6.56 -34.18 -2.07
N ALA A 37 6.67 -33.25 -3.03
CA ALA A 37 7.06 -31.88 -2.75
C ALA A 37 5.96 -31.11 -2.00
N VAL A 38 6.36 -30.48 -0.90
CA VAL A 38 5.48 -29.66 -0.03
C VAL A 38 5.32 -28.23 -0.57
N VAL A 39 6.28 -27.78 -1.37
CA VAL A 39 6.34 -26.44 -1.99
C VAL A 39 6.54 -26.59 -3.49
N ASN A 40 6.02 -25.63 -4.26
CA ASN A 40 6.14 -25.66 -5.73
C ASN A 40 7.45 -25.04 -6.22
N HIS A 41 8.06 -24.15 -5.43
CA HIS A 41 9.31 -23.47 -5.77
C HIS A 41 10.24 -23.40 -4.55
N PRO A 42 11.57 -23.61 -4.70
CA PRO A 42 12.51 -23.60 -3.56
C PRO A 42 12.52 -22.31 -2.74
N LEU A 43 12.22 -21.16 -3.38
CA LEU A 43 12.14 -19.86 -2.71
C LEU A 43 10.76 -19.54 -2.10
N GLU A 44 9.75 -20.40 -2.25
CA GLU A 44 8.39 -20.17 -1.71
C GLU A 44 8.40 -19.84 -0.21
N PRO A 45 9.11 -20.59 0.66
CA PRO A 45 9.16 -20.27 2.10
C PRO A 45 9.85 -18.94 2.39
N LEU A 46 10.90 -18.60 1.62
CA LEU A 46 11.65 -17.37 1.80
C LEU A 46 10.81 -16.14 1.43
N VAL A 47 10.09 -16.20 0.30
CA VAL A 47 9.21 -15.11 -0.13
C VAL A 47 8.05 -14.92 0.84
N LEU A 48 7.48 -16.01 1.35
CA LEU A 48 6.45 -15.95 2.40
C LEU A 48 6.99 -15.28 3.67
N ALA A 49 8.16 -15.72 4.16
CA ALA A 49 8.80 -15.14 5.34
C ALA A 49 9.08 -13.64 5.15
N ALA A 50 9.56 -13.23 3.97
CA ALA A 50 9.77 -11.83 3.65
C ALA A 50 8.46 -11.03 3.68
N HIS A 51 7.38 -11.57 3.11
CA HIS A 51 6.06 -10.92 3.13
C HIS A 51 5.55 -10.70 4.56
N ILE A 52 5.65 -11.74 5.40
CA ILE A 52 5.25 -11.68 6.82
C ILE A 52 6.13 -10.69 7.58
N LEU A 53 7.45 -10.69 7.36
CA LEU A 53 8.38 -9.79 8.05
C LEU A 53 8.17 -8.31 7.68
N LEU A 54 7.87 -8.01 6.41
CA LEU A 54 7.66 -6.64 5.92
C LEU A 54 6.29 -6.07 6.29
N SER A 55 5.33 -6.92 6.64
CA SER A 55 3.95 -6.51 6.94
C SER A 55 3.81 -5.67 8.22
N PRO A 56 4.40 -6.01 9.38
CA PRO A 56 4.32 -5.19 10.58
C PRO A 56 4.90 -3.78 10.42
N PRO A 57 6.09 -3.58 9.80
CA PRO A 57 6.56 -2.23 9.47
C PRO A 57 5.59 -1.44 8.60
N LEU A 58 4.96 -2.07 7.59
CA LEU A 58 3.95 -1.41 6.77
C LEU A 58 2.74 -0.98 7.60
N LEU A 59 2.22 -1.87 8.45
CA LEU A 59 1.14 -1.59 9.40
C LEU A 59 1.45 -0.39 10.30
N LEU A 60 2.66 -0.35 10.87
CA LEU A 60 3.10 0.75 11.72
C LEU A 60 3.14 2.08 10.94
N VAL A 61 3.80 2.10 9.78
CA VAL A 61 3.89 3.32 8.95
C VAL A 61 2.52 3.78 8.48
N PHE A 62 1.63 2.83 8.13
CA PHE A 62 0.26 3.15 7.78
C PHE A 62 -0.49 3.78 8.96
N GLY A 63 -0.31 3.28 10.18
CA GLY A 63 -0.88 3.89 11.39
C GLY A 63 -0.40 5.32 11.63
N LEU A 64 0.88 5.61 11.40
CA LEU A 64 1.43 6.97 11.47
C LEU A 64 0.85 7.89 10.40
N VAL A 65 0.65 7.38 9.18
CA VAL A 65 0.00 8.09 8.07
C VAL A 65 -1.49 8.29 8.32
N LEU A 66 -2.16 7.33 8.95
CA LEU A 66 -3.55 7.42 9.35
C LEU A 66 -3.75 8.64 10.26
N GLN A 67 -2.89 8.80 11.27
CA GLN A 67 -2.92 9.93 12.19
C GLN A 67 -2.51 11.26 11.52
N SER A 68 -1.38 11.28 10.79
CA SER A 68 -0.77 12.52 10.29
C SER A 68 -1.35 13.04 8.97
N HIS A 69 -2.15 12.23 8.26
CA HIS A 69 -2.69 12.56 6.96
C HIS A 69 -4.17 12.20 6.85
N VAL A 70 -4.53 10.94 7.03
CA VAL A 70 -5.89 10.46 6.71
C VAL A 70 -6.93 11.10 7.61
N LEU A 71 -6.77 11.03 8.94
CA LEU A 71 -7.73 11.60 9.88
C LEU A 71 -7.84 13.12 9.75
N TRP A 72 -6.73 13.81 9.48
CA TRP A 72 -6.74 15.24 9.20
C TRP A 72 -7.56 15.56 7.94
N GLN A 73 -7.38 14.80 6.84
CA GLN A 73 -8.13 14.99 5.59
C GLN A 73 -9.62 14.66 5.73
N ILE A 74 -9.98 13.72 6.60
CA ILE A 74 -11.38 13.39 6.89
C ILE A 74 -12.04 14.55 7.64
N ARG A 75 -11.40 15.04 8.70
CA ARG A 75 -11.90 16.13 9.55
C ARG A 75 -11.98 17.48 8.83
N SER A 76 -11.04 17.77 7.91
CA SER A 76 -10.98 19.07 7.24
C SER A 76 -12.01 19.29 6.12
N GLY A 77 -12.85 18.30 5.79
CA GLY A 77 -13.95 18.46 4.83
C GLY A 77 -13.56 18.60 3.34
N GLY A 78 -12.34 19.06 3.02
CA GLY A 78 -11.98 19.59 1.70
C GLY A 78 -10.96 18.80 0.88
N ALA A 79 -10.76 17.49 1.12
CA ALA A 79 -9.77 16.74 0.36
C ALA A 79 -10.25 16.45 -1.09
N PRO A 80 -9.55 16.91 -2.14
CA PRO A 80 -9.95 16.68 -3.53
C PRO A 80 -9.87 15.21 -3.99
N ASN A 81 -9.17 14.34 -3.25
CA ASN A 81 -8.98 12.92 -3.61
C ASN A 81 -9.59 11.95 -2.57
N ARG A 82 -10.80 12.28 -2.07
CA ARG A 82 -11.47 11.56 -0.97
C ARG A 82 -11.91 10.14 -1.30
N ARG A 83 -12.53 9.94 -2.46
CA ARG A 83 -13.13 8.64 -2.83
C ARG A 83 -12.09 7.53 -2.85
N THR A 84 -10.99 7.75 -3.55
CA THR A 84 -9.89 6.78 -3.61
C THR A 84 -9.20 6.67 -2.24
N GLY A 85 -9.12 7.73 -1.45
CA GLY A 85 -8.60 7.69 -0.08
C GLY A 85 -9.39 6.75 0.84
N TYR A 86 -10.73 6.78 0.77
CA TYR A 86 -11.58 5.85 1.54
C TYR A 86 -11.42 4.40 1.06
N LEU A 87 -11.32 4.20 -0.26
CA LEU A 87 -11.07 2.87 -0.81
C LEU A 87 -9.71 2.32 -0.37
N VAL A 88 -8.65 3.14 -0.36
CA VAL A 88 -7.33 2.75 0.20
C VAL A 88 -7.47 2.36 1.67
N LEU A 89 -8.14 3.19 2.48
CA LEU A 89 -8.30 2.92 3.91
C LEU A 89 -9.06 1.63 4.18
N GLY A 90 -10.20 1.44 3.51
CA GLY A 90 -11.05 0.25 3.69
C GLY A 90 -10.37 -1.03 3.19
N SER A 91 -9.79 -1.00 2.00
CA SER A 91 -9.07 -2.16 1.44
C SER A 91 -7.84 -2.54 2.27
N PHE A 92 -7.05 -1.57 2.72
CA PHE A 92 -5.91 -1.83 3.62
C PHE A 92 -6.36 -2.46 4.94
N GLY A 93 -7.42 -1.91 5.56
CA GLY A 93 -7.95 -2.43 6.82
C GLY A 93 -8.43 -3.88 6.70
N ALA A 94 -9.19 -4.19 5.65
CA ALA A 94 -9.67 -5.55 5.39
C ALA A 94 -8.51 -6.52 5.07
N MET A 95 -7.54 -6.09 4.27
CA MET A 95 -6.33 -6.87 3.94
C MET A 95 -5.50 -7.18 5.19
N ALA A 96 -5.23 -6.17 6.04
CA ALA A 96 -4.44 -6.35 7.25
C ALA A 96 -5.14 -7.25 8.27
N LEU A 97 -6.44 -7.08 8.47
CA LEU A 97 -7.21 -7.90 9.40
C LEU A 97 -7.25 -9.36 8.95
N SER A 98 -7.59 -9.62 7.68
CA SER A 98 -7.59 -10.98 7.14
C SER A 98 -6.21 -11.63 7.18
N GLY A 99 -5.14 -10.86 6.94
CA GLY A 99 -3.76 -11.35 7.05
C GLY A 99 -3.37 -11.76 8.47
N TYR A 100 -3.83 -11.03 9.48
CA TYR A 100 -3.66 -11.42 10.89
C TYR A 100 -4.47 -12.68 11.23
N LEU A 101 -5.73 -12.74 10.78
CA LEU A 101 -6.61 -13.88 11.03
C LEU A 101 -6.05 -15.18 10.42
N LEU A 102 -5.36 -15.12 9.28
CA LEU A 102 -4.67 -16.29 8.71
C LEU A 102 -3.62 -16.92 9.65
N GLN A 103 -3.10 -16.18 10.63
CA GLN A 103 -2.11 -16.70 11.58
C GLN A 103 -2.75 -17.47 12.75
N VAL A 104 -4.04 -17.28 13.00
CA VAL A 104 -4.71 -17.80 14.21
C VAL A 104 -5.91 -18.70 13.91
N VAL A 105 -6.52 -18.57 12.73
CA VAL A 105 -7.65 -19.41 12.31
C VAL A 105 -7.16 -20.83 12.00
N THR A 106 -7.84 -21.83 12.54
CA THR A 106 -7.54 -23.26 12.29
C THR A 106 -8.62 -23.98 11.49
N ALA A 107 -9.83 -23.43 11.40
CA ALA A 107 -10.94 -24.03 10.66
C ALA A 107 -10.68 -23.97 9.14
N PRO A 108 -10.68 -25.12 8.41
CA PRO A 108 -10.31 -25.15 6.99
C PRO A 108 -11.16 -24.25 6.09
N ALA A 109 -12.48 -24.26 6.29
CA ALA A 109 -13.40 -23.41 5.53
C ALA A 109 -13.10 -21.92 5.74
N LEU A 110 -12.79 -21.53 6.98
CA LEU A 110 -12.48 -20.14 7.29
C LEU A 110 -11.11 -19.72 6.74
N LEU A 111 -10.12 -20.61 6.71
CA LEU A 111 -8.83 -20.34 6.07
C LEU A 111 -9.01 -20.00 4.58
N VAL A 112 -9.79 -20.77 3.83
CA VAL A 112 -10.04 -20.49 2.40
C VAL A 112 -10.70 -19.12 2.21
N ILE A 113 -11.69 -18.79 3.04
CA ILE A 113 -12.35 -17.48 3.01
C ILE A 113 -11.33 -16.37 3.34
N MET A 114 -10.51 -16.53 4.38
CA MET A 114 -9.51 -15.54 4.76
C MET A 114 -8.44 -15.35 3.67
N ILE A 115 -8.01 -16.42 3.00
CA ILE A 115 -7.09 -16.34 1.86
C ILE A 115 -7.73 -15.52 0.74
N ALA A 116 -8.97 -15.84 0.36
CA ALA A 116 -9.68 -15.15 -0.71
C ALA A 116 -9.88 -13.65 -0.37
N VAL A 117 -10.28 -13.34 0.86
CA VAL A 117 -10.44 -11.96 1.34
C VAL A 117 -9.10 -11.23 1.33
N HIS A 118 -8.05 -11.83 1.87
CA HIS A 118 -6.72 -11.21 1.97
C HIS A 118 -6.14 -10.90 0.58
N VAL A 119 -6.15 -11.88 -0.32
CA VAL A 119 -5.66 -11.71 -1.70
C VAL A 119 -6.51 -10.70 -2.45
N GLY A 120 -7.84 -10.83 -2.41
CA GLY A 120 -8.75 -9.94 -3.13
C GLY A 120 -8.64 -8.49 -2.67
N THR A 121 -8.63 -8.27 -1.34
CA THR A 121 -8.47 -6.92 -0.79
C THR A 121 -7.05 -6.37 -0.96
N GLY A 122 -6.02 -7.22 -1.02
CA GLY A 122 -4.66 -6.82 -1.33
C GLY A 122 -4.46 -6.35 -2.77
N VAL A 123 -5.02 -7.08 -3.74
CA VAL A 123 -5.04 -6.64 -5.15
C VAL A 123 -5.80 -5.33 -5.30
N LEU A 124 -6.98 -5.23 -4.67
CA LEU A 124 -7.77 -4.00 -4.64
C LEU A 124 -6.99 -2.84 -4.04
N PHE A 125 -6.34 -3.05 -2.88
CA PHE A 125 -5.53 -2.05 -2.21
C PHE A 125 -4.40 -1.56 -3.12
N ALA A 126 -3.62 -2.46 -3.71
CA ALA A 126 -2.50 -2.09 -4.59
C ALA A 126 -2.97 -1.24 -5.78
N GLY A 127 -4.05 -1.65 -6.45
CA GLY A 127 -4.61 -0.92 -7.58
C GLY A 127 -5.17 0.45 -7.20
N VAL A 128 -5.99 0.52 -6.15
CA VAL A 128 -6.58 1.77 -5.67
C VAL A 128 -5.50 2.70 -5.13
N TYR A 129 -4.49 2.18 -4.42
CA TYR A 129 -3.38 2.96 -3.91
C TYR A 129 -2.58 3.62 -5.03
N LEU A 130 -2.31 2.88 -6.11
CA LEU A 130 -1.65 3.43 -7.29
C LEU A 130 -2.48 4.55 -7.93
N VAL A 131 -3.80 4.34 -8.10
CA VAL A 131 -4.71 5.37 -8.61
C VAL A 131 -4.74 6.59 -7.68
N HIS A 132 -4.82 6.38 -6.37
CA HIS A 132 -4.77 7.45 -5.37
C HIS A 132 -3.47 8.25 -5.47
N LEU A 133 -2.32 7.59 -5.66
CA LEU A 133 -1.02 8.21 -5.84
C LEU A 133 -0.97 9.04 -7.12
N ILE A 134 -1.40 8.48 -8.26
CA ILE A 134 -1.41 9.16 -9.56
C ILE A 134 -2.25 10.45 -9.49
N ILE A 135 -3.47 10.36 -8.95
CA ILE A 135 -4.35 11.53 -8.80
C ILE A 135 -3.72 12.56 -7.87
N SER A 136 -3.15 12.13 -6.75
CA SER A 136 -2.52 13.04 -5.78
C SER A 136 -1.31 13.78 -6.37
N VAL A 137 -0.50 13.10 -7.19
CA VAL A 137 0.62 13.72 -7.91
C VAL A 137 0.12 14.74 -8.94
N ARG A 138 -0.93 14.41 -9.71
CA ARG A 138 -1.54 15.33 -10.68
C ARG A 138 -2.05 16.60 -9.99
N LEU A 139 -2.85 16.46 -8.94
CA LEU A 139 -3.40 17.58 -8.18
C LEU A 139 -2.30 18.44 -7.54
N ALA A 140 -1.21 17.83 -7.05
CA ALA A 140 -0.08 18.57 -6.50
C ALA A 140 0.65 19.41 -7.57
N ARG A 141 0.82 18.86 -8.79
CA ARG A 141 1.42 19.58 -9.92
C ARG A 141 0.55 20.74 -10.38
N GLU A 142 -0.76 20.54 -10.49
CA GLU A 142 -1.72 21.59 -10.87
C GLU A 142 -1.73 22.74 -9.86
N ARG A 143 -1.76 22.43 -8.55
CA ARG A 143 -1.68 23.44 -7.49
C ARG A 143 -0.38 24.24 -7.59
N ARG A 144 0.75 23.58 -7.79
CA ARG A 144 2.06 24.25 -7.95
C ARG A 144 2.08 25.16 -9.18
N ALA A 145 1.55 24.70 -10.32
CA ALA A 145 1.45 25.50 -11.53
C ALA A 145 0.54 26.72 -11.34
N ALA A 146 -0.59 26.57 -10.66
CA ALA A 146 -1.49 27.68 -10.32
C ALA A 146 -0.83 28.71 -9.39
N THR A 147 -0.05 28.27 -8.39
CA THR A 147 0.72 29.18 -7.52
C THR A 147 1.76 29.98 -8.29
N LEU A 148 2.50 29.34 -9.20
CA LEU A 148 3.50 30.01 -10.06
C LEU A 148 2.83 31.03 -11.00
N ARG A 149 1.68 30.69 -11.60
CA ARG A 149 0.90 31.62 -12.44
C ARG A 149 0.38 32.83 -11.67
N ARG A 150 0.06 32.68 -10.38
CA ARG A 150 -0.41 33.78 -9.51
C ARG A 150 0.70 34.68 -8.98
N SER A 151 1.98 34.30 -9.12
CA SER A 151 3.12 35.10 -8.65
C SER A 151 4.13 35.41 -9.77
N PRO A 152 3.77 36.16 -10.84
CA PRO A 152 4.69 36.43 -11.95
C PRO A 152 5.90 37.32 -11.59
N HIS A 153 5.82 38.07 -10.48
CA HIS A 153 6.77 39.15 -10.14
C HIS A 153 7.70 38.89 -8.95
N ALA A 154 7.81 37.66 -8.45
CA ALA A 154 8.95 37.30 -7.60
C ALA A 154 10.20 37.07 -8.47
N ALA A 155 10.62 38.10 -9.20
CA ALA A 155 11.95 38.13 -9.79
C ALA A 155 12.97 38.00 -8.65
N PRO A 156 14.09 37.27 -8.84
CA PRO A 156 15.15 37.27 -7.85
C PRO A 156 15.60 38.73 -7.68
N VAL A 157 15.49 39.27 -6.46
CA VAL A 157 16.27 40.44 -6.08
C VAL A 157 17.71 40.01 -6.21
N VAL A 158 18.33 40.36 -7.34
CA VAL A 158 19.77 40.29 -7.53
C VAL A 158 20.33 41.17 -6.42
N ALA A 159 20.86 40.53 -5.38
CA ALA A 159 21.58 41.20 -4.31
C ALA A 159 22.75 41.94 -4.99
N GLY A 160 22.61 43.24 -5.10
CA GLY A 160 23.63 44.12 -5.63
C GLY A 160 24.73 44.32 -4.59
N LYS A 161 25.95 44.01 -5.03
CA LYS A 161 27.26 44.31 -4.44
C LYS A 161 27.70 43.45 -3.25
#